data_AF-B6HE54-F1
#
_entry.id   AF-B6HE54-F1
#
_cell.length_a   1.000
_cell.length_b   1.000
_cell.length_c   1.000
_cell.angle_alpha   90.00
_cell.angle_beta   90.00
_cell.angle_gamma   90.00
#
_symmetry.space_group_name_H-M   'P 1'
#
loop_
_entity.id
_entity.type
_entity.pdbx_description
1 polymer ?
#
loop_
_entity_poly.entity_id
_entity_poly.type
_entity_poly.pdbx_seq_one_letter_code
_entity_poly.pdbx_strand_id
1 'polypeptide(L)'
;MTRQLRGGSSRNGLILANGGVLSYQHSICLSSLPQRNESPYPNGNGLEQAEPDSIAPVNFEVKGPATIETYTVEFNRDGTPFQAYIVGRLTDSNHRFLANEGDQSTLLCLSSSNEEPIGKLGTVIADPLGKMGERRNLFSSHSTARL
;
A
#
# COMPACT_ATOMS: atom_id res chain seq x y z
N MET A 1 16.35 -22.11 -9.65
CA MET A 1 17.61 -21.35 -9.80
C MET A 1 18.86 -22.24 -9.80
N THR A 2 19.18 -22.98 -8.73
CA THR A 2 20.42 -23.79 -8.66
C THR A 2 20.58 -24.83 -9.78
N ARG A 3 19.49 -25.47 -10.24
CA ARG A 3 19.51 -26.37 -11.40
C ARG A 3 19.91 -25.66 -12.70
N GLN A 4 19.41 -24.44 -12.92
CA GLN A 4 19.73 -23.61 -14.09
C GLN A 4 21.22 -23.18 -14.09
N LEU A 5 21.75 -22.81 -12.92
CA LEU A 5 23.17 -22.47 -12.75
C LEU A 5 24.09 -23.67 -12.99
N ARG A 6 23.74 -24.84 -12.44
CA ARG A 6 24.52 -26.08 -12.61
C ARG A 6 24.40 -26.66 -14.03
N GLY A 7 23.27 -26.46 -14.69
CA GLY A 7 23.05 -26.85 -16.07
C GLY A 7 23.72 -25.95 -17.11
N GLY A 8 24.42 -24.89 -16.69
CA GLY A 8 25.16 -23.99 -17.58
C GLY A 8 24.29 -23.00 -18.38
N SER A 9 22.97 -23.04 -18.20
CA SER A 9 22.03 -22.14 -18.89
C SER A 9 22.14 -20.69 -18.42
N SER A 10 22.75 -20.45 -17.25
CA SER A 10 23.03 -19.12 -16.72
C SER A 10 24.26 -19.14 -15.82
N ARG A 11 25.00 -18.03 -15.78
CA ARG A 11 26.19 -17.89 -14.92
C ARG A 11 25.88 -17.30 -13.56
N ASN A 12 24.89 -16.41 -13.47
CA ASN A 12 24.50 -15.73 -12.24
C ASN A 12 22.98 -15.85 -12.05
N GLY A 13 22.53 -15.78 -10.80
CA GLY A 13 21.12 -15.80 -10.46
C GLY A 13 20.84 -14.90 -9.25
N LEU A 14 19.83 -14.06 -9.35
CA LEU A 14 19.32 -13.26 -8.25
C LEU A 14 18.02 -13.89 -7.73
N ILE A 15 17.95 -14.08 -6.43
CA ILE A 15 16.74 -14.51 -5.73
C ILE A 15 16.25 -13.33 -4.91
N LEU A 16 14.95 -13.04 -5.00
CA LEU A 16 14.24 -12.06 -4.19
C LEU A 16 13.17 -12.81 -3.39
N ALA A 17 13.12 -12.56 -2.08
CA ALA A 17 12.17 -13.18 -1.16
C ALA A 17 11.52 -12.11 -0.30
N ASN A 18 10.31 -11.72 -0.70
CA ASN A 18 9.48 -10.76 0.04
C ASN A 18 8.66 -11.50 1.11
N GLY A 19 8.37 -10.83 2.22
CA GLY A 19 7.52 -11.35 3.30
C GLY A 19 6.60 -10.29 3.91
N GLY A 20 5.48 -10.74 4.48
CA GLY A 20 4.45 -9.86 5.06
C GLY A 20 3.77 -8.98 4.01
N VAL A 21 3.46 -7.74 4.37
CA VAL A 21 2.96 -6.70 3.45
C VAL A 21 4.13 -5.91 2.85
N LEU A 22 5.05 -6.64 2.21
CA LEU A 22 6.35 -6.12 1.74
C LEU A 22 7.21 -5.52 2.88
N SER A 23 7.01 -5.97 4.11
CA SER A 23 7.74 -5.50 5.29
C SER A 23 9.14 -6.12 5.39
N TYR A 24 9.34 -7.25 4.72
CA TYR A 24 10.62 -7.95 4.68
C TYR A 24 11.03 -8.18 3.23
N GLN A 25 12.31 -7.97 2.95
CA GLN A 25 12.95 -8.34 1.69
C GLN A 25 14.26 -9.02 2.01
N HIS A 26 14.49 -10.16 1.37
CA HIS A 26 15.78 -10.84 1.40
C HIS A 26 16.24 -11.10 -0.03
N SER A 27 17.51 -10.83 -0.30
CA SER A 27 18.08 -11.04 -1.63
C SER A 27 19.37 -11.82 -1.56
N ILE A 28 19.54 -12.76 -2.49
CA ILE A 28 20.74 -13.58 -2.60
C ILE A 28 21.20 -13.58 -4.05
N CYS A 29 22.46 -13.23 -4.27
CA CYS A 29 23.13 -13.42 -5.55
C CYS A 29 23.92 -14.73 -5.54
N LEU A 30 23.69 -15.57 -6.54
CA LEU A 30 24.35 -16.85 -6.74
C LEU A 30 25.15 -16.82 -8.05
N SER A 31 26.31 -17.48 -8.08
CA SER A 31 27.10 -17.66 -9.29
C SER A 31 27.46 -19.12 -9.52
N SER A 32 27.63 -19.50 -10.78
CA SER A 32 28.23 -20.78 -11.19
C SER A 32 29.75 -20.73 -11.22
N LEU A 33 30.35 -19.55 -11.02
CA LEU A 33 31.79 -19.35 -10.97
C LEU A 33 32.28 -19.28 -9.51
N PRO A 34 33.53 -19.72 -9.24
CA PRO A 34 34.14 -19.50 -7.94
C PRO A 34 34.30 -18.00 -7.68
N GLN A 35 34.45 -17.65 -6.41
CA GLN A 35 34.67 -16.27 -5.99
C GLN A 35 35.97 -15.74 -6.61
N ARG A 36 35.91 -14.58 -7.27
CA ARG A 36 37.07 -14.01 -7.99
C ARG A 36 38.15 -13.47 -7.05
N ASN A 37 37.77 -13.07 -5.83
CA ASN A 37 38.63 -12.47 -4.82
C ASN A 37 38.40 -13.17 -3.47
N GLU A 38 39.40 -13.22 -2.59
CA GLU A 38 39.29 -13.78 -1.22
C GLU A 38 38.47 -12.91 -0.25
N SER A 39 37.62 -12.01 -0.76
CA SER A 39 36.76 -11.19 0.07
C SER A 39 35.71 -12.06 0.77
N PRO A 40 35.46 -11.88 2.07
CA PRO A 40 34.38 -12.61 2.74
C PRO A 40 33.02 -12.24 2.13
N TYR A 41 32.04 -13.14 2.28
CA TYR A 41 30.65 -12.79 1.97
C TYR A 41 30.20 -11.63 2.88
N PRO A 42 29.34 -10.72 2.39
CA PRO A 42 28.76 -9.67 3.22
C PRO A 42 28.09 -10.28 4.46
N ASN A 43 28.43 -9.76 5.64
CA ASN A 43 27.89 -10.22 6.94
C ASN A 43 26.91 -9.20 7.54
N GLY A 44 26.15 -8.52 6.69
CA GLY A 44 25.21 -7.47 7.06
C GLY A 44 24.06 -7.39 6.05
N ASN A 45 23.03 -6.63 6.39
CA ASN A 45 21.88 -6.42 5.51
C ASN A 45 22.12 -5.25 4.53
N GLY A 46 23.25 -4.55 4.63
CA GLY A 46 23.60 -3.41 3.78
C GLY A 46 22.73 -2.18 4.02
N LEU A 47 21.93 -2.18 5.09
CA LEU A 47 21.04 -1.08 5.46
C LEU A 47 21.70 -0.13 6.48
N GLU A 48 22.95 -0.39 6.90
CA GLU A 48 23.62 0.44 7.89
C GLU A 48 23.86 1.89 7.42
N GLN A 49 23.75 2.14 6.11
CA GLN A 49 23.88 3.47 5.49
C GLN A 49 22.54 4.01 4.96
N ALA A 50 21.43 3.30 5.16
CA ALA A 50 20.13 3.76 4.72
C ALA A 50 19.57 4.75 5.74
N GLU A 51 19.42 6.01 5.33
CA GLU A 51 18.63 6.98 6.09
C GLU A 51 17.16 6.52 6.11
N PRO A 52 16.51 6.43 7.28
CA PRO A 52 15.11 6.07 7.33
C PRO A 52 14.27 7.16 6.66
N ASP A 53 13.35 6.74 5.79
CA ASP A 53 12.39 7.66 5.17
C ASP A 53 11.57 8.40 6.23
N SER A 54 11.26 9.67 5.97
CA SER A 54 10.35 10.43 6.81
C SER A 54 8.97 9.77 6.82
N ILE A 55 8.53 9.32 7.98
CA ILE A 55 7.22 8.68 8.15
C ILE A 55 6.17 9.77 8.32
N ALA A 56 5.22 9.85 7.38
CA ALA A 56 4.07 10.73 7.52
C ALA A 56 3.26 10.36 8.77
N PRO A 57 2.93 11.31 9.66
CA PRO A 57 2.13 11.03 10.85
C PRO A 57 0.75 10.45 10.49
N VAL A 58 0.22 9.62 11.38
CA VAL A 58 -1.08 8.95 11.20
C VAL A 58 -2.03 9.39 12.30
N ASN A 59 -3.23 9.82 11.91
CA ASN A 59 -4.32 10.13 12.82
C ASN A 59 -5.40 9.04 12.72
N PHE A 60 -5.79 8.49 13.88
CA PHE A 60 -6.77 7.40 13.94
C PHE A 60 -8.21 7.87 13.88
N GLU A 61 -8.51 9.04 14.45
CA GLU A 61 -9.81 9.70 14.39
C GLU A 61 -9.63 11.07 13.78
N VAL A 62 -10.33 11.31 12.68
CA VAL A 62 -10.16 12.54 11.90
C VAL A 62 -11.49 13.12 11.49
N LYS A 63 -11.51 14.43 11.31
CA LYS A 63 -12.64 15.16 10.75
C LYS A 63 -12.11 16.29 9.89
N GLY A 64 -12.57 16.36 8.64
CA GLY A 64 -12.24 17.50 7.78
C GLY A 64 -12.10 17.14 6.30
N PRO A 65 -11.68 18.12 5.49
CA PRO A 65 -11.36 17.89 4.08
C PRO A 65 -10.13 16.99 3.93
N ALA A 66 -10.18 16.10 2.94
CA ALA A 66 -9.11 15.16 2.68
C ALA A 66 -9.01 14.79 1.20
N THR A 67 -7.88 14.21 0.82
CA THR A 67 -7.64 13.59 -0.49
C THR A 67 -7.37 12.10 -0.34
N ILE A 68 -7.69 11.33 -1.39
CA ILE A 68 -7.36 9.91 -1.47
C ILE A 68 -5.90 9.75 -1.89
N GLU A 69 -5.08 9.07 -1.07
CA GLU A 69 -3.70 8.73 -1.43
C GLU A 69 -3.63 7.36 -2.13
N THR A 70 -4.32 6.36 -1.58
CA THR A 70 -4.50 5.05 -2.21
C THR A 70 -5.73 4.36 -1.63
N TYR A 71 -6.23 3.35 -2.33
CA TYR A 71 -7.41 2.60 -1.89
C TYR A 71 -7.40 1.18 -2.46
N THR A 72 -8.24 0.33 -1.88
CA THR A 72 -8.66 -0.93 -2.49
C THR A 72 -10.14 -1.16 -2.19
N VAL A 73 -10.79 -1.98 -3.00
CA VAL A 73 -12.20 -2.34 -2.82
C VAL A 73 -12.30 -3.85 -2.74
N GLU A 74 -12.92 -4.34 -1.68
CA GLU A 74 -13.37 -5.73 -1.57
C GLU A 74 -14.65 -5.90 -2.37
N PHE A 75 -14.71 -6.93 -3.21
CA PHE A 75 -15.87 -7.30 -4.00
C PHE A 75 -16.45 -8.62 -3.51
N ASN A 76 -17.78 -8.71 -3.52
CA ASN A 76 -18.49 -9.97 -3.34
C ASN A 76 -18.20 -10.94 -4.48
N ARG A 77 -18.53 -12.22 -4.28
CA ARG A 77 -18.37 -13.27 -5.30
C ARG A 77 -19.21 -13.04 -6.57
N ASP A 78 -20.29 -12.27 -6.45
CA ASP A 78 -21.13 -11.87 -7.58
C ASP A 78 -20.58 -10.65 -8.34
N GLY A 79 -19.43 -10.12 -7.92
CA GLY A 79 -18.78 -8.96 -8.53
C GLY A 79 -19.33 -7.61 -8.04
N THR A 80 -20.25 -7.58 -7.08
CA THR A 80 -20.73 -6.32 -6.50
C THR A 80 -19.72 -5.75 -5.50
N PRO A 81 -19.48 -4.42 -5.48
CA PRO A 81 -18.64 -3.80 -4.45
C PRO A 81 -19.19 -4.06 -3.06
N PHE A 82 -18.35 -4.52 -2.13
CA PHE A 82 -18.73 -4.80 -0.75
C PHE A 82 -18.28 -3.70 0.20
N GLN A 83 -16.98 -3.40 0.22
CA GLN A 83 -16.39 -2.44 1.16
C GLN A 83 -15.11 -1.84 0.58
N ALA A 84 -14.90 -0.54 0.77
CA ALA A 84 -13.68 0.16 0.39
C ALA A 84 -12.73 0.33 1.59
N TYR A 85 -11.44 0.30 1.32
CA TYR A 85 -10.38 0.60 2.27
C TYR A 85 -9.53 1.73 1.71
N ILE A 86 -9.49 2.86 2.41
CA ILE A 86 -8.94 4.11 1.92
C ILE A 86 -7.81 4.54 2.84
N VAL A 87 -6.64 4.82 2.26
CA VAL A 87 -5.61 5.66 2.88
C VAL A 87 -5.81 7.06 2.34
N GLY A 88 -6.18 7.99 3.23
CA GLY A 88 -6.37 9.39 2.87
C GLY A 88 -5.34 10.30 3.52
N ARG A 89 -5.24 11.52 3.00
CA ARG A 89 -4.44 12.60 3.57
C ARG A 89 -5.32 13.79 3.92
N LEU A 90 -5.19 14.31 5.13
CA LEU A 90 -5.87 15.54 5.52
C LEU A 90 -5.30 16.73 4.75
N THR A 91 -6.16 17.60 4.25
CA THR A 91 -5.72 18.73 3.40
C THR A 91 -4.92 19.78 4.18
N ASP A 92 -5.17 19.92 5.48
CA ASP A 92 -4.55 20.94 6.34
C ASP A 92 -3.16 20.55 6.87
N SER A 93 -3.00 19.29 7.26
CA SER A 93 -1.84 18.75 7.98
C SER A 93 -1.03 17.76 7.15
N ASN A 94 -1.59 17.27 6.04
CA ASN A 94 -1.02 16.20 5.22
C ASN A 94 -0.82 14.87 5.97
N HIS A 95 -1.38 14.72 7.17
CA HIS A 95 -1.34 13.49 7.95
C HIS A 95 -2.21 12.41 7.31
N ARG A 96 -1.78 11.15 7.42
CA ARG A 96 -2.49 9.99 6.90
C ARG A 96 -3.60 9.55 7.85
N PHE A 97 -4.64 8.94 7.30
CA PHE A 97 -5.67 8.24 8.06
C PHE A 97 -6.19 7.03 7.27
N LEU A 98 -6.85 6.11 7.97
CA LEU A 98 -7.60 5.00 7.37
C LEU A 98 -9.09 5.28 7.43
N ALA A 99 -9.81 4.97 6.35
CA ALA A 99 -11.25 5.10 6.28
C ALA A 99 -11.90 3.99 5.44
N ASN A 100 -13.19 3.77 5.67
CA ASN A 100 -14.07 3.10 4.71
C ASN A 100 -14.89 4.13 3.93
N GLU A 101 -15.68 3.67 2.98
CA GLU A 101 -16.70 4.49 2.32
C GLU A 101 -17.70 5.05 3.35
N GLY A 102 -18.02 6.34 3.24
CA GLY A 102 -19.08 6.97 4.01
C GLY A 102 -20.46 6.83 3.38
N ASP A 103 -20.51 6.53 2.09
CA ASP A 103 -21.75 6.40 1.32
C ASP A 103 -21.58 5.51 0.08
N GLN A 104 -22.71 5.04 -0.45
CA GLN A 104 -22.76 4.18 -1.63
C GLN A 104 -22.14 4.85 -2.86
N SER A 105 -22.30 6.17 -3.02
CA SER A 105 -21.71 6.91 -4.14
C SER A 105 -20.19 6.85 -4.14
N THR A 106 -19.57 6.94 -2.96
CA THR A 106 -18.13 6.81 -2.80
C THR A 106 -17.67 5.40 -3.13
N LEU A 107 -18.38 4.37 -2.66
CA LEU A 107 -18.06 2.98 -3.00
C LEU A 107 -18.11 2.73 -4.51
N LEU A 108 -19.15 3.23 -5.19
CA LEU A 108 -19.30 3.11 -6.64
C LEU A 108 -18.23 3.90 -7.39
N CYS A 109 -17.88 5.11 -6.93
CA CYS A 109 -16.79 5.91 -7.47
C CYS A 109 -15.45 5.15 -7.39
N LEU A 110 -15.15 4.54 -6.24
CA LEU A 110 -13.91 3.76 -6.04
C LEU A 110 -13.89 2.46 -6.84
N SER A 111 -15.06 1.95 -7.22
CA SER A 111 -15.18 0.72 -8.01
C SER A 111 -15.27 0.97 -9.52
N SER A 112 -15.30 2.24 -9.93
CA SER A 112 -15.47 2.64 -11.33
C SER A 112 -14.20 2.42 -12.12
N SER A 113 -14.32 1.82 -13.31
CA SER A 113 -13.21 1.72 -14.28
C SER A 113 -13.04 2.99 -15.13
N ASN A 114 -13.95 3.96 -15.01
CA ASN A 114 -14.00 5.16 -15.84
C ASN A 114 -13.49 6.41 -15.12
N GLU A 115 -13.18 6.31 -13.84
CA GLU A 115 -12.73 7.43 -13.02
C GLU A 115 -11.43 7.05 -12.31
N GLU A 116 -10.53 8.02 -12.15
CA GLU A 116 -9.33 7.89 -11.31
C GLU A 116 -9.65 8.45 -9.91
N PRO A 117 -9.74 7.62 -8.86
CA PRO A 117 -10.05 8.11 -7.53
C PRO A 117 -8.85 8.65 -6.76
N ILE A 118 -7.62 8.28 -7.12
CA ILE A 118 -6.42 8.81 -6.46
C ILE A 118 -6.36 10.32 -6.66
N GLY A 119 -6.13 11.06 -5.57
CA GLY A 119 -6.10 12.52 -5.55
C GLY A 119 -7.48 13.19 -5.48
N LYS A 120 -8.60 12.46 -5.55
CA LYS A 120 -9.93 13.06 -5.41
C LYS A 120 -10.12 13.65 -4.02
N LEU A 121 -10.83 14.78 -3.98
CA LEU A 121 -11.22 15.47 -2.76
C LEU A 121 -12.47 14.83 -2.15
N GLY A 122 -12.51 14.85 -0.83
CA GLY A 122 -13.64 14.40 -0.04
C GLY A 122 -13.63 15.00 1.36
N THR A 123 -14.57 14.53 2.17
CA THR A 123 -14.62 14.81 3.60
C THR A 123 -14.50 13.50 4.35
N VAL A 124 -13.67 13.48 5.38
CA VAL A 124 -13.58 12.37 6.32
C VAL A 124 -14.22 12.75 7.65
N ILE A 125 -14.93 11.82 8.28
CA ILE A 125 -15.44 11.93 9.65
C ILE A 125 -15.17 10.63 10.42
N ALA A 126 -14.90 10.73 11.72
CA ALA A 126 -14.93 9.56 12.59
C ALA A 126 -16.36 9.01 12.69
N ASP A 127 -16.51 7.69 12.59
CA ASP A 127 -17.78 6.98 12.78
C ASP A 127 -18.08 6.90 14.29
N PRO A 128 -19.09 7.65 14.79
CA PRO A 128 -19.38 7.70 16.21
C PRO A 128 -20.01 6.40 16.74
N LEU A 129 -20.59 5.58 15.86
CA LEU A 129 -21.21 4.30 16.22
C LEU A 129 -20.22 3.13 16.07
N GLY A 130 -19.29 3.25 15.13
CA GLY A 130 -18.34 2.19 14.77
C GLY A 130 -19.04 0.98 14.13
N LYS A 131 -18.25 0.01 13.68
CA LYS A 131 -18.77 -1.29 13.20
C LYS A 131 -18.37 -2.35 14.21
N MET A 132 -19.35 -3.04 14.79
CA MET A 132 -19.12 -4.05 15.84
C MET A 132 -18.30 -3.56 17.05
N GLY A 133 -18.42 -2.26 17.39
CA GLY A 133 -17.69 -1.65 18.50
C GLY A 133 -16.28 -1.18 18.17
N GLU A 134 -15.81 -1.37 16.93
CA GLU A 134 -14.54 -0.83 16.45
C GLU A 134 -14.75 0.55 15.80
N ARG A 135 -13.98 1.53 16.26
CA ARG A 135 -13.96 2.89 15.69
C ARG A 135 -13.30 2.86 14.32
N ARG A 136 -13.84 3.64 13.39
CA ARG A 136 -13.30 3.81 12.03
C ARG A 136 -13.58 5.22 11.54
N ASN A 137 -12.91 5.65 10.48
CA ASN A 137 -13.32 6.84 9.75
C ASN A 137 -14.14 6.47 8.51
N LEU A 138 -14.99 7.39 8.08
CA LEU A 138 -15.81 7.30 6.88
C LEU A 138 -15.44 8.45 5.96
N PHE A 139 -15.10 8.13 4.71
CA PHE A 139 -14.74 9.10 3.68
C PHE A 139 -15.87 9.20 2.66
N SER A 140 -16.31 10.42 2.39
CA SER A 140 -17.30 10.74 1.34
C SER A 140 -16.65 11.59 0.26
N SER A 141 -16.62 11.09 -0.97
CA SER A 141 -16.08 11.82 -2.13
C SER A 141 -17.02 12.97 -2.51
N HIS A 142 -16.46 14.12 -2.87
CA HIS A 142 -17.26 15.20 -3.43
C HIS A 142 -17.64 14.79 -4.86
N SER A 143 -18.93 14.60 -5.11
CA SER A 143 -19.40 14.36 -6.48
C SER A 143 -19.06 15.58 -7.34
N THR A 144 -18.16 15.42 -8.30
CA THR A 144 -18.06 16.37 -9.41
C THR A 144 -19.20 16.09 -10.37
N ALA A 145 -20.42 16.46 -9.97
CA ALA A 145 -21.49 16.71 -10.93
C ALA A 145 -21.05 17.93 -11.76
N ARG A 146 -20.31 17.69 -12.84
CA ARG A 146 -20.15 18.71 -13.88
C ARG A 146 -21.50 18.80 -14.59
N LEU A 147 -22.20 19.91 -14.33
CA LEU A 147 -23.27 20.46 -15.17
C LEU A 147 -22.79 20.67 -16.60
#